data_AF-A0AA45CR00-F1
#
_entry.id   AF-A0AA45CR00-F1
#
_cell.length_a   1.000
_cell.length_b   1.000
_cell.length_c   1.000
_cell.angle_alpha   90.00
_cell.angle_beta   90.00
_cell.angle_gamma   90.00
#
_symmetry.space_group_name_H-M   'P 1'
#
loop_
_entity.id
_entity.type
_entity.pdbx_description
1 polymer ?
#
loop_
_entity_poly.entity_id
_entity_poly.type
_entity_poly.pdbx_seq_one_letter_code
_entity_poly.pdbx_strand_id
1 'polypeptide(L)'
;MYNANIELKDYNPKREVYMAKARRKTTIDERKEIVNYCIEHNRNYKETASLYDVSYSQVYSWVKKYDSDGEEGLVDKRGHHKLDDEVDELERLRRENVRLKRQLEEKDMTVELLKKVKEFGRM
;
A
#
# COMPACT_ATOMS: atom_id res chain seq x y z
N MET A 1 -14.03 -28.70 11.35
CA MET A 1 -12.85 -29.36 11.92
C MET A 1 -11.81 -28.28 12.20
N TYR A 2 -11.84 -27.65 13.37
CA TYR A 2 -10.83 -26.66 13.77
C TYR A 2 -9.80 -27.36 14.65
N ASN A 3 -8.59 -27.54 14.11
CA ASN A 3 -7.33 -27.88 14.76
C ASN A 3 -7.37 -29.00 15.82
N ALA A 4 -7.17 -30.24 15.35
CA ALA A 4 -7.18 -31.47 16.14
C ALA A 4 -5.94 -31.65 17.05
N ASN A 5 -5.62 -30.69 17.93
CA ASN A 5 -4.58 -30.78 18.97
C ASN A 5 -3.25 -31.42 18.50
N ILE A 6 -2.85 -31.17 17.25
CA ILE A 6 -1.57 -31.65 16.74
C ILE A 6 -0.49 -30.77 17.35
N GLU A 7 0.23 -31.29 18.33
CA GLU A 7 1.43 -30.65 18.84
C GLU A 7 2.47 -30.59 17.72
N LEU A 8 2.66 -29.39 17.14
CA LEU A 8 3.70 -29.10 16.17
C LEU A 8 5.08 -29.14 16.86
N LYS A 9 5.65 -30.34 17.01
CA LYS A 9 6.93 -30.58 17.72
C LYS A 9 8.13 -29.89 17.04
N ASP A 10 8.07 -29.69 15.72
CA ASP A 10 9.16 -29.10 14.94
C ASP A 10 9.00 -27.59 14.71
N TYR A 11 7.89 -27.01 15.17
CA TYR A 11 7.68 -25.57 15.05
C TYR A 11 8.44 -24.86 16.16
N ASN A 12 9.61 -24.32 15.82
CA ASN A 12 10.33 -23.39 16.70
C ASN A 12 9.88 -21.95 16.39
N PRO A 13 8.91 -21.35 17.10
CA PRO A 13 8.55 -19.96 16.87
C PRO A 13 9.71 -19.05 17.29
N LYS A 14 10.44 -18.50 16.32
CA LYS A 14 11.36 -17.36 16.56
C LYS A 14 10.51 -16.12 16.86
N ARG A 15 9.90 -16.09 18.05
CA ARG A 15 8.92 -15.06 18.47
C ARG A 15 9.47 -13.66 18.29
N GLU A 16 10.76 -13.48 18.51
CA GLU A 16 11.48 -12.22 18.31
C GLU A 16 11.29 -11.65 16.90
N VAL A 17 11.35 -12.50 15.88
CA VAL A 17 11.22 -12.09 14.46
C VAL A 17 9.77 -11.73 14.12
N TYR A 18 8.79 -12.43 14.70
CA TYR A 18 7.37 -12.15 14.51
C TYR A 18 6.89 -10.91 15.27
N MET A 19 7.45 -10.66 16.44
CA MET A 19 7.08 -9.56 17.34
C MET A 19 8.02 -8.35 17.22
N ALA A 20 9.05 -8.44 16.36
CA ALA A 20 9.96 -7.35 16.07
C ALA A 20 9.16 -6.16 15.54
N LYS A 21 9.22 -5.05 16.29
CA LYS A 21 8.81 -3.75 15.75
C LYS A 21 9.86 -3.31 14.74
N ALA A 22 9.43 -2.63 13.68
CA ALA A 22 10.33 -1.99 12.72
C ALA A 22 11.14 -0.88 13.43
N ARG A 23 12.25 -1.25 14.06
CA ARG A 23 13.15 -0.34 14.80
C ARG A 23 14.24 0.22 13.90
N ARG A 24 14.68 -0.57 12.91
CA ARG A 24 15.75 -0.21 11.97
C ARG A 24 15.18 0.46 10.73
N LYS A 25 15.82 1.56 10.30
CA LYS A 25 15.59 2.13 8.96
C LYS A 25 16.33 1.28 7.95
N THR A 26 15.64 0.84 6.91
CA THR A 26 16.23 0.10 5.79
C THR A 26 16.22 0.96 4.53
N THR A 27 17.31 0.87 3.78
CA THR A 27 17.45 1.51 2.46
C THR A 27 16.71 0.71 1.38
N ILE A 28 16.55 1.30 0.19
CA ILE A 28 15.91 0.60 -0.94
C ILE A 28 16.76 -0.58 -1.42
N ASP A 29 18.07 -0.42 -1.50
CA ASP A 29 18.99 -1.45 -1.96
C ASP A 29 19.03 -2.64 -0.99
N GLU A 30 19.05 -2.38 0.32
CA GLU A 30 18.91 -3.44 1.32
C GLU A 30 17.58 -4.19 1.17
N ARG A 31 16.47 -3.50 0.87
CA ARG A 31 15.18 -4.19 0.66
C ARG A 31 15.22 -5.08 -0.57
N LYS A 32 15.88 -4.65 -1.65
CA LYS A 32 16.06 -5.47 -2.86
C LYS A 32 16.87 -6.72 -2.54
N GLU A 33 17.99 -6.56 -1.82
CA GLU A 33 18.83 -7.68 -1.38
C GLU A 33 18.04 -8.67 -0.53
N ILE A 34 17.31 -8.19 0.49
CA ILE A 34 16.50 -9.01 1.39
C ILE A 34 15.43 -9.80 0.61
N VAL A 35 14.77 -9.16 -0.36
CA VAL A 35 13.72 -9.80 -1.16
C VAL A 35 14.31 -10.87 -2.07
N ASN A 36 15.40 -10.56 -2.78
CA ASN A 36 16.09 -11.52 -3.65
C ASN A 36 16.57 -12.73 -2.85
N TYR A 37 17.24 -12.48 -1.72
CA TYR A 37 17.66 -13.55 -0.80
C TYR A 37 16.47 -14.41 -0.37
N CYS A 38 15.35 -13.79 0.00
CA CYS A 38 14.16 -14.53 0.43
C CYS A 38 13.62 -15.45 -0.67
N ILE A 39 13.54 -14.95 -1.90
CA ILE A 39 13.02 -15.71 -3.05
C ILE A 39 13.95 -16.88 -3.39
N GLU A 40 15.26 -16.65 -3.41
CA GLU A 40 16.28 -17.69 -3.64
C GLU A 40 16.27 -18.78 -2.57
N HIS A 41 16.03 -18.40 -1.30
CA HIS A 41 15.98 -19.32 -0.17
C HIS A 41 14.57 -19.89 0.05
N ASN A 42 13.88 -20.21 -1.04
CA ASN A 42 12.58 -20.89 -1.05
C ASN A 42 11.50 -20.15 -0.22
N ARG A 43 11.54 -18.81 -0.25
CA ARG A 43 10.63 -17.91 0.49
C ARG A 43 10.67 -18.15 2.00
N ASN A 44 11.84 -18.47 2.56
CA ASN A 44 12.03 -18.60 4.01
C ASN A 44 12.09 -17.22 4.70
N TYR A 45 10.90 -16.62 4.90
CA TYR A 45 10.75 -15.30 5.51
C TYR A 45 11.33 -15.21 6.92
N LYS A 46 11.24 -16.29 7.70
CA LYS A 46 11.66 -16.31 9.10
C LYS A 46 13.18 -16.28 9.24
N GLU A 47 13.90 -17.06 8.43
CA GLU A 47 15.35 -17.03 8.40
C GLU A 47 15.87 -15.74 7.80
N THR A 48 15.28 -15.30 6.69
CA THR A 48 15.62 -14.01 6.06
C THR A 48 15.48 -12.86 7.08
N ALA A 49 14.37 -12.82 7.80
CA ALA A 49 14.12 -11.79 8.79
C ALA A 49 15.10 -11.86 9.98
N SER A 50 15.52 -13.07 10.39
CA SER A 50 16.58 -13.24 11.40
C SER A 50 17.93 -12.75 10.90
N LEU A 51 18.28 -13.06 9.65
CA LEU A 51 19.59 -12.77 9.06
C LEU A 51 19.81 -11.27 8.89
N TYR A 52 18.78 -10.55 8.44
CA TYR A 52 18.86 -9.13 8.14
C TYR A 52 18.38 -8.21 9.27
N ASP A 53 18.11 -8.78 10.46
CA ASP A 53 17.58 -8.07 11.63
C ASP A 53 16.37 -7.18 11.28
N VAL A 54 15.39 -7.78 10.61
CA VAL A 54 14.12 -7.16 10.22
C VAL A 54 12.96 -8.02 10.69
N SER A 55 11.75 -7.46 10.74
CA SER A 55 10.59 -8.26 11.15
C SER A 55 10.15 -9.20 10.03
N TYR A 56 9.53 -10.32 10.43
CA TYR A 56 8.87 -11.24 9.49
C TYR A 56 7.86 -10.49 8.61
N SER A 57 7.07 -9.60 9.21
CA SER A 57 6.03 -8.84 8.52
C SER A 57 6.61 -7.87 7.48
N GLN A 58 7.80 -7.31 7.72
CA GLN A 58 8.50 -6.48 6.75
C GLN A 58 8.93 -7.29 5.54
N VAL A 59 9.62 -8.43 5.74
CA VAL A 59 10.07 -9.30 4.64
C VAL A 59 8.88 -9.78 3.81
N TYR A 60 7.82 -10.28 4.48
CA TYR A 60 6.60 -10.71 3.79
C TYR A 60 5.98 -9.57 2.97
N SER A 61 5.85 -8.38 3.53
CA SER A 61 5.28 -7.23 2.81
C SER A 61 6.16 -6.80 1.64
N TRP A 62 7.48 -6.87 1.74
CA TRP A 62 8.38 -6.49 0.65
C TRP A 62 8.33 -7.51 -0.48
N VAL A 63 8.42 -8.81 -0.19
CA VAL A 63 8.30 -9.87 -1.20
C VAL A 63 6.95 -9.79 -1.89
N LYS A 64 5.84 -9.58 -1.16
CA LYS A 64 4.51 -9.43 -1.76
C LYS A 64 4.42 -8.24 -2.73
N LYS A 65 5.01 -7.10 -2.37
CA LYS A 65 5.03 -5.91 -3.24
C LYS A 65 5.92 -6.13 -4.45
N TYR A 66 7.05 -6.82 -4.27
CA TYR A 66 7.94 -7.18 -5.36
C TYR A 66 7.28 -8.14 -6.37
N ASP A 67 6.55 -9.16 -5.88
CA ASP A 67 5.76 -10.07 -6.72
C ASP A 67 4.66 -9.33 -7.53
N SER A 68 4.17 -8.18 -7.03
CA SER A 68 3.08 -7.41 -7.68
C SER A 68 3.59 -6.35 -8.64
N ASP A 69 4.55 -5.53 -8.20
CA ASP A 69 5.00 -4.29 -8.85
C ASP A 69 6.51 -4.30 -9.16
N GLY A 70 7.21 -5.41 -8.95
CA GLY A 70 8.67 -5.50 -9.10
C GLY A 70 9.43 -4.59 -8.13
N GLU A 71 10.60 -4.10 -8.56
CA GLU A 71 11.43 -3.20 -7.74
C GLU A 71 10.71 -1.90 -7.35
N GLU A 72 9.81 -1.39 -8.18
CA GLU A 72 9.03 -0.17 -7.90
C GLU A 72 8.11 -0.34 -6.69
N GLY A 73 7.69 -1.57 -6.38
CA GLY A 73 6.89 -1.89 -5.20
C GLY A 73 7.64 -1.69 -3.88
N LEU A 74 8.97 -1.69 -3.90
CA LEU A 74 9.80 -1.55 -2.69
C LEU A 74 10.05 -0.09 -2.29
N VAL A 75 9.80 0.85 -3.21
CA VAL A 75 9.94 2.30 -3.00
C VAL A 75 8.89 2.79 -2.02
N ASP A 76 9.30 3.59 -1.03
CA ASP A 76 8.36 4.19 -0.08
C ASP A 76 7.62 5.36 -0.72
N LYS A 77 6.36 5.13 -1.11
CA LYS A 77 5.50 6.14 -1.74
C LYS A 77 4.67 6.93 -0.72
N ARG A 78 4.87 6.73 0.59
CA ARG A 78 4.12 7.46 1.64
C ARG A 78 4.49 8.93 1.64
N GLY A 79 3.49 9.81 1.56
CA GLY A 79 3.69 11.27 1.52
C GLY A 79 4.24 11.80 0.19
N HIS A 80 4.60 10.93 -0.75
CA HIS A 80 5.04 11.29 -2.09
C HIS A 80 3.88 11.06 -3.07
N HIS A 81 3.01 12.06 -3.21
CA HIS A 81 2.08 12.09 -4.32
C HIS A 81 2.87 12.33 -5.61
N LYS A 82 2.75 11.41 -6.58
CA LYS A 82 3.26 11.64 -7.93
C LYS A 82 2.74 12.98 -8.44
N LEU A 83 3.65 13.87 -8.84
CA LEU A 83 3.31 15.12 -9.50
C LEU A 83 2.58 14.80 -10.81
N ASP A 84 1.76 15.73 -11.32
CA ASP A 84 0.95 15.49 -12.53
C ASP A 84 1.81 15.17 -13.77
N ASP A 85 3.10 15.48 -13.73
CA ASP A 85 4.07 15.19 -14.79
C ASP A 85 4.69 13.78 -14.67
N GLU A 86 4.49 13.09 -13.53
CA GLU A 86 4.99 11.74 -13.25
C GLU A 86 3.89 10.66 -13.35
N VAL A 87 2.64 11.06 -13.57
CA VAL A 87 1.53 10.15 -13.82
C VAL A 87 1.28 10.01 -15.32
N ASP A 88 1.02 8.78 -15.73
CA ASP A 88 0.62 8.45 -17.10
C ASP A 88 -0.59 9.31 -17.53
N GLU A 89 -0.68 9.62 -18.82
CA GLU A 89 -1.67 10.53 -19.38
C GLU A 89 -3.09 10.10 -19.00
N LEU A 90 -3.34 8.79 -18.98
CA LEU A 90 -4.62 8.21 -18.57
C LEU A 90 -4.99 8.55 -17.12
N GLU A 91 -4.02 8.54 -16.21
CA GLU A 91 -4.26 8.85 -14.81
C GLU A 91 -4.45 10.34 -14.58
N ARG A 92 -3.70 11.18 -15.30
CA ARG A 92 -3.92 12.64 -15.33
C ARG A 92 -5.34 12.97 -15.79
N LEU A 93 -5.80 12.36 -16.89
CA LEU A 93 -7.16 12.54 -17.41
C LEU A 93 -8.23 12.05 -16.42
N ARG A 94 -8.00 10.94 -15.70
CA ARG A 94 -8.93 10.47 -14.67
C ARG A 94 -9.06 11.47 -13.51
N ARG A 95 -7.94 12.02 -13.03
CA ARG A 95 -7.93 13.06 -11.98
C ARG A 95 -8.71 14.30 -12.42
N GLU A 96 -8.45 14.77 -13.63
CA GLU A 96 -9.16 15.91 -14.21
C GLU A 96 -10.65 15.64 -14.37
N ASN A 97 -11.03 14.45 -14.83
CA ASN A 97 -12.43 14.06 -14.98
C ASN A 97 -13.19 14.09 -13.65
N VAL A 98 -12.57 13.60 -12.57
CA VAL A 98 -13.16 13.66 -11.21
C VAL A 98 -13.33 15.11 -10.76
N ARG A 99 -12.31 15.96 -10.99
CA ARG A 99 -12.38 17.39 -10.64
C ARG A 99 -13.50 18.11 -11.40
N LEU A 100 -13.61 17.86 -12.70
CA LEU A 100 -14.64 18.47 -13.55
C LEU A 100 -16.05 18.00 -13.19
N LYS A 101 -16.25 16.71 -12.91
CA LYS A 101 -17.54 16.17 -12.46
C LYS A 101 -18.02 16.83 -11.18
N ARG A 102 -17.13 17.01 -10.19
CA ARG A 102 -17.45 17.70 -8.96
C ARG A 102 -17.85 19.16 -9.19
N GLN A 103 -17.11 19.88 -10.04
CA GLN A 103 -17.46 21.26 -10.39
C GLN A 103 -18.81 21.36 -11.11
N LEU A 104 -19.14 20.37 -11.94
CA LEU A 104 -20.43 20.31 -12.62
C LEU A 104 -21.56 20.11 -11.60
N GLU A 105 -21.40 19.17 -10.68
CA GLU A 105 -22.37 18.89 -9.61
C GLU A 105 -22.60 20.12 -8.70
N GLU A 106 -21.53 20.81 -8.31
CA GLU A 106 -21.61 22.06 -7.55
C GLU A 106 -22.35 23.16 -8.32
N LYS A 107 -22.13 23.28 -9.64
CA LYS A 107 -22.85 24.24 -10.50
C LYS A 107 -24.32 23.87 -10.66
N ASP A 108 -24.64 22.60 -10.85
CA ASP A 108 -26.02 22.14 -11.00
C ASP A 108 -26.81 22.42 -9.70
N MET A 109 -26.21 22.13 -8.54
CA MET A 109 -26.81 22.43 -7.24
C MET A 109 -27.03 23.94 -7.03
N THR A 110 -26.08 24.80 -7.43
CA THR A 110 -26.28 26.26 -7.32
C THR A 110 -27.40 26.76 -8.23
N VAL A 111 -27.52 26.21 -9.44
CA VAL A 111 -28.64 26.52 -10.35
C VAL A 111 -29.98 26.09 -9.75
N GLU A 112 -30.06 24.90 -9.15
CA GLU A 112 -31.29 24.44 -8.49
C GLU A 112 -31.68 25.31 -7.29
N LEU A 113 -30.72 25.69 -6.45
CA LEU A 113 -30.95 26.60 -5.33
C LEU A 113 -31.47 27.96 -5.82
N LEU A 114 -30.87 28.52 -6.88
CA LEU A 114 -31.31 29.79 -7.46
C LEU A 114 -32.74 29.72 -8.03
N LYS A 115 -33.13 28.58 -8.62
CA LYS A 115 -34.52 28.36 -9.08
C LYS A 115 -35.49 28.40 -7.90
N LYS A 116 -35.20 27.66 -6.82
CA LYS A 116 -36.03 27.64 -5.60
C LYS A 116 -36.19 29.04 -4.99
N VAL A 117 -35.10 29.81 -4.88
CA VAL A 117 -35.15 31.19 -4.35
C VAL A 117 -36.08 32.08 -5.17
N LYS A 118 -36.04 31.99 -6.50
CA LYS A 118 -36.93 32.76 -7.38
C LYS A 118 -38.39 32.36 -7.26
N GLU A 119 -38.70 31.11 -6.92
CA GLU A 119 -40.08 30.66 -6.68
C GLU A 119 -40.62 31.23 -5.37
N PHE A 120 -39.82 31.21 -4.29
CA PHE A 120 -40.22 31.81 -3.01
C PHE A 120 -40.42 33.32 -3.10
N GLY A 121 -39.62 34.05 -3.89
CA GLY A 121 -39.79 35.50 -4.06
C GLY A 121 -40.97 35.92 -4.96
N ARG A 122 -41.69 34.97 -5.57
CA ARG A 122 -42.89 35.22 -6.39
C ARG A 122 -44.21 34.89 -5.67
N MET A 123 -44.13 34.32 -4.46
CA MET A 123 -45.23 34.23 -3.48
C MET A 123 -45.29 35.49 -2.64
#